data_AF-A0A7X1MDR7-F1
#
_entry.id   AF-A0A7X1MDR7-F1
#
_cell.length_a   1.000
_cell.length_b   1.000
_cell.length_c   1.000
_cell.angle_alpha   90.00
_cell.angle_beta   90.00
_cell.angle_gamma   90.00
#
_symmetry.space_group_name_H-M   'P 1'
#
loop_
_entity.id
_entity.type
_entity.pdbx_description
1 polymer ?
#
loop_
_entity_poly.entity_id
_entity_poly.type
_entity_poly.pdbx_seq_one_letter_code
_entity_poly.pdbx_strand_id
1 'polypeptide(L)'
;TTPAASWARELAPLVNELQEVGAEKGRVEVVPARSHREASALAPYVNLARGWNRQADMERNPLFYDDTLNSANYLEWLNRWAVHFVVVPKDEPDGDGGERERELVQRGMPYLKQVWGDANWQLFQVLDPAPLAEPNTVVERAEQGEWTMRVSEPGRVLIRIPYSPWLSIVDAEGKKLDPPKETEASKDRPDGEPKTYDNVNGCLMETEEDTLGDKWTMLVAPKAGTYRLAAPYDVPRGTPCPDELK
;
A
#
# COMPACT_ATOMS: atom_id res chain seq x y z
N THR A 1 24.34 -6.70 4.42
CA THR A 1 25.24 -7.81 4.03
C THR A 1 24.64 -8.50 2.83
N THR A 2 25.37 -8.59 1.72
CA THR A 2 24.90 -9.24 0.49
C THR A 2 24.52 -10.70 0.77
N PRO A 3 23.35 -11.19 0.33
CA PRO A 3 22.97 -12.59 0.53
C PRO A 3 23.98 -13.52 -0.14
N ALA A 4 24.24 -14.67 0.47
CA ALA A 4 25.01 -15.74 -0.16
C ALA A 4 24.30 -16.18 -1.46
N ALA A 5 25.07 -16.58 -2.48
CA ALA A 5 24.58 -16.90 -3.82
C ALA A 5 23.52 -18.05 -3.90
N SER A 6 23.23 -18.77 -2.80
CA SER A 6 22.11 -19.72 -2.72
C SER A 6 20.76 -19.01 -2.66
N TRP A 7 20.67 -17.89 -1.93
CA TRP A 7 19.42 -17.16 -1.69
C TRP A 7 18.86 -16.48 -2.95
N ALA A 8 19.73 -15.96 -3.81
CA ALA A 8 19.31 -15.39 -5.09
C ALA A 8 18.72 -16.46 -6.04
N ARG A 9 19.11 -17.74 -5.90
CA ARG A 9 18.53 -18.86 -6.65
C ARG A 9 17.22 -19.36 -6.07
N GLU A 10 17.01 -19.21 -4.76
CA GLU A 10 15.77 -19.58 -4.07
C GLU A 10 14.65 -18.55 -4.27
N LEU A 11 14.98 -17.28 -4.53
CA LEU A 11 14.01 -16.20 -4.68
C LEU A 11 13.50 -16.02 -6.13
N ALA A 12 14.34 -16.32 -7.13
CA ALA A 12 14.01 -16.07 -8.54
C ALA A 12 12.71 -16.76 -9.01
N PRO A 13 12.43 -18.03 -8.64
CA PRO A 13 11.16 -18.67 -9.00
C PRO A 13 9.94 -17.95 -8.42
N LEU A 14 10.03 -17.53 -7.16
CA LEU A 14 8.96 -16.77 -6.50
C LEU A 14 8.74 -15.41 -7.17
N VAL A 15 9.81 -14.69 -7.52
CA VAL A 15 9.70 -13.39 -8.20
C VAL A 15 9.07 -13.55 -9.59
N ASN A 16 9.45 -14.59 -10.33
CA ASN A 16 8.81 -14.89 -11.61
C ASN A 16 7.30 -15.14 -11.42
N GLU A 17 6.94 -15.96 -10.44
CA GLU A 17 5.53 -16.25 -10.17
C GLU A 17 4.75 -14.98 -9.77
N LEU A 18 5.30 -14.14 -8.89
CA LEU A 18 4.68 -12.87 -8.48
C LEU A 18 4.41 -11.96 -9.69
N GLN A 19 5.30 -11.95 -10.68
CA GLN A 19 5.10 -11.21 -11.93
C GLN A 19 4.01 -11.84 -12.80
N GLU A 20 3.98 -13.18 -12.92
CA GLU A 20 2.97 -13.90 -13.71
C GLU A 20 1.56 -13.69 -13.16
N VAL A 21 1.39 -13.67 -11.83
CA VAL A 21 0.09 -13.44 -11.18
C VAL A 21 -0.29 -11.97 -11.07
N GLY A 22 0.57 -11.03 -11.48
CA GLY A 22 0.29 -9.60 -11.45
C GLY A 22 0.36 -8.97 -10.05
N ALA A 23 1.24 -9.45 -9.18
CA ALA A 23 1.36 -8.99 -7.80
C ALA A 23 1.77 -7.51 -7.69
N GLU A 24 2.32 -6.91 -8.75
CA GLU A 24 2.62 -5.47 -8.82
C GLU A 24 1.37 -4.58 -8.77
N LYS A 25 0.18 -5.14 -8.92
CA LYS A 25 -1.10 -4.40 -8.84
C LYS A 25 -1.75 -4.48 -7.46
N GLY A 26 -1.16 -5.27 -6.57
CA GLY A 26 -1.68 -5.57 -5.24
C GLY A 26 -0.63 -5.32 -4.17
N ARG A 27 -1.01 -5.61 -2.93
CA ARG A 27 -0.09 -5.67 -1.81
C ARG A 27 0.18 -7.12 -1.43
N VAL A 28 1.41 -7.40 -1.03
CA VAL A 28 1.91 -8.73 -0.71
C VAL A 28 2.30 -8.79 0.76
N GLU A 29 1.71 -9.72 1.49
CA GLU A 29 2.16 -10.10 2.82
C GLU A 29 3.23 -11.18 2.71
N VAL A 30 4.32 -11.06 3.46
CA VAL A 30 5.41 -12.03 3.50
C VAL A 30 5.58 -12.45 4.96
N VAL A 31 5.11 -13.66 5.27
CA VAL A 31 5.16 -14.19 6.63
C VAL A 31 6.62 -14.20 7.10
N PRO A 32 6.95 -13.55 8.24
CA PRO A 32 8.34 -13.37 8.66
C PRO A 32 9.02 -14.71 8.94
N ALA A 33 10.12 -14.97 8.23
CA ALA A 33 11.08 -16.01 8.60
C ALA A 33 12.24 -15.44 9.42
N ARG A 34 12.98 -16.33 10.10
CA ARG A 34 14.01 -16.05 11.13
C ARG A 34 14.98 -14.89 10.88
N SER A 35 15.14 -14.46 9.63
CA SER A 35 16.12 -13.45 9.27
C SER A 35 15.54 -12.06 8.99
N HIS A 36 14.22 -11.92 8.82
CA HIS A 36 13.54 -10.72 8.27
C HIS A 36 14.11 -10.23 6.92
N ARG A 37 15.02 -11.00 6.29
CA ARG A 37 15.67 -10.64 5.02
C ARG A 37 14.78 -10.94 3.82
N GLU A 38 13.77 -11.79 4.01
CA GLU A 38 12.76 -12.20 3.02
C GLU A 38 12.01 -10.99 2.48
N ALA A 39 11.43 -10.19 3.38
CA ALA A 39 10.74 -8.94 3.05
C ALA A 39 11.69 -7.95 2.36
N SER A 40 12.92 -7.80 2.86
CA SER A 40 13.89 -6.88 2.25
C SER A 40 14.29 -7.28 0.82
N ALA A 41 14.27 -8.58 0.50
CA ALA A 41 14.62 -9.08 -0.82
C ALA A 41 13.46 -8.97 -1.83
N LEU A 42 12.21 -9.00 -1.35
CA LEU A 42 11.00 -8.84 -2.16
C LEU A 42 10.57 -7.38 -2.37
N ALA A 43 10.97 -6.49 -1.46
CA ALA A 43 10.63 -5.06 -1.51
C ALA A 43 10.88 -4.36 -2.87
N PRO A 44 11.92 -4.72 -3.67
CA PRO A 44 12.10 -4.13 -5.00
C PRO A 44 11.08 -4.59 -6.06
N TYR A 45 10.34 -5.67 -5.81
CA TYR A 45 9.48 -6.32 -6.81
C TYR A 45 7.99 -6.16 -6.50
N VAL A 46 7.61 -5.95 -5.24
CA VAL A 46 6.20 -5.90 -4.81
C VAL A 46 5.97 -4.86 -3.71
N ASN A 47 4.73 -4.37 -3.60
CA ASN A 47 4.30 -3.57 -2.45
C ASN A 47 4.11 -4.48 -1.24
N LEU A 48 4.93 -4.34 -0.20
CA LEU A 48 4.79 -5.15 1.01
C LEU A 48 3.73 -4.60 1.96
N ALA A 49 2.97 -5.51 2.58
CA ALA A 49 2.02 -5.15 3.63
C ALA A 49 2.72 -4.82 4.95
N ARG A 50 3.69 -5.66 5.34
CA ARG A 50 4.54 -5.43 6.50
C ARG A 50 5.99 -5.26 6.08
N GLY A 51 6.61 -4.22 6.63
CA GLY A 51 8.00 -3.88 6.35
C GLY A 51 8.98 -4.70 7.20
N TRP A 52 10.27 -4.46 7.01
CA TRP A 52 11.35 -5.10 7.79
C TRP A 52 11.58 -4.43 9.15
N ASN A 53 11.02 -3.22 9.39
CA ASN A 53 11.20 -2.50 10.64
C ASN A 53 10.18 -2.96 11.68
N ARG A 54 10.64 -3.80 12.62
CA ARG A 54 9.81 -4.38 13.68
C ARG A 54 9.13 -3.35 14.59
N GLN A 55 9.75 -2.19 14.86
CA GLN A 55 9.11 -1.19 15.72
C GLN A 55 7.86 -0.60 15.07
N ALA A 56 7.98 -0.23 13.80
CA ALA A 56 6.86 0.27 13.02
C ALA A 56 5.79 -0.82 12.80
N ASP A 57 6.21 -2.08 12.65
CA ASP A 57 5.29 -3.20 12.48
C ASP A 57 4.50 -3.51 13.77
N MET A 58 5.16 -3.49 14.94
CA MET A 58 4.47 -3.68 16.23
C MET A 58 3.42 -2.60 16.52
N GLU A 59 3.72 -1.36 16.15
CA GLU A 59 2.78 -0.24 16.32
C GLU A 59 1.56 -0.37 15.40
N ARG A 60 1.76 -0.76 14.14
CA ARG A 60 0.70 -0.81 13.12
C ARG A 60 -0.07 -2.11 13.08
N ASN A 61 0.58 -3.21 13.46
CA ASN A 61 0.05 -4.56 13.31
C ASN A 61 0.10 -5.34 14.64
N PRO A 62 -0.48 -4.82 15.73
CA PRO A 62 -0.39 -5.43 17.06
C PRO A 62 -0.94 -6.85 17.11
N LEU A 63 -1.89 -7.22 16.23
CA LEU A 63 -2.49 -8.57 16.20
C LEU A 63 -1.47 -9.71 16.03
N PHE A 64 -0.31 -9.44 15.42
CA PHE A 64 0.75 -10.45 15.23
C PHE A 64 1.66 -10.58 16.45
N TYR A 65 1.51 -9.72 17.46
CA TYR A 65 2.38 -9.62 18.63
C TYR A 65 1.65 -9.80 19.97
N ASP A 66 0.33 -9.73 20.00
CA ASP A 66 -0.49 -9.75 21.23
C ASP A 66 -1.19 -11.09 21.51
N ASP A 67 -0.84 -12.14 20.77
CA ASP A 67 -1.39 -13.50 20.87
C ASP A 67 -2.88 -13.64 20.51
N THR A 68 -3.48 -12.64 19.86
CA THR A 68 -4.90 -12.66 19.47
C THR A 68 -5.18 -13.15 18.04
N LEU A 69 -4.14 -13.39 17.23
CA LEU A 69 -4.25 -13.79 15.82
C LEU A 69 -5.13 -15.04 15.64
N ASN A 70 -6.16 -14.91 14.80
CA ASN A 70 -7.08 -15.98 14.44
C ASN A 70 -7.60 -15.79 13.00
N SER A 71 -8.43 -16.72 12.52
CA SER A 71 -8.92 -16.71 11.14
C SER A 71 -9.73 -15.46 10.79
N ALA A 72 -10.54 -14.94 11.73
CA ALA A 72 -11.42 -13.81 11.45
C ALA A 72 -10.66 -12.49 11.41
N ASN A 73 -9.86 -12.19 12.45
CA ASN A 73 -9.10 -10.94 12.48
C ASN A 73 -7.97 -10.91 11.44
N TYR A 74 -7.47 -12.07 10.98
CA TYR A 74 -6.55 -12.13 9.86
C TYR A 74 -7.22 -11.71 8.55
N LEU A 75 -8.44 -12.17 8.25
CA LEU A 75 -9.19 -11.72 7.08
C LEU A 75 -9.50 -10.22 7.14
N GLU A 76 -9.88 -9.72 8.31
CA GLU A 76 -10.08 -8.27 8.52
C GLU A 76 -8.80 -7.48 8.24
N TRP A 77 -7.65 -7.98 8.71
CA TRP A 77 -6.36 -7.37 8.46
C TRP A 77 -5.97 -7.39 6.97
N LEU A 78 -6.16 -8.53 6.28
CA LEU A 78 -5.91 -8.64 4.84
C LEU A 78 -6.78 -7.64 4.06
N ASN A 79 -8.04 -7.46 4.43
CA ASN A 79 -8.94 -6.50 3.78
C ASN A 79 -8.60 -5.04 4.11
N ARG A 80 -8.30 -4.74 5.37
CA ARG A 80 -7.87 -3.40 5.82
C ARG A 80 -6.68 -2.91 5.02
N TRP A 81 -5.66 -3.75 4.89
CA TRP A 81 -4.45 -3.43 4.14
C TRP A 81 -4.58 -3.73 2.63
N ALA A 82 -5.72 -4.22 2.13
CA ALA A 82 -5.88 -4.64 0.73
C ALA A 82 -4.73 -5.55 0.26
N VAL A 83 -4.44 -6.59 1.04
CA VAL A 83 -3.48 -7.64 0.68
C VAL A 83 -4.12 -8.55 -0.36
N HIS A 84 -3.40 -8.76 -1.46
CA HIS A 84 -3.84 -9.59 -2.59
C HIS A 84 -3.14 -10.95 -2.58
N PHE A 85 -1.91 -10.99 -2.06
CA PHE A 85 -1.11 -12.21 -2.01
C PHE A 85 -0.44 -12.39 -0.65
N VAL A 86 -0.32 -13.63 -0.21
CA VAL A 86 0.43 -14.03 0.98
C VAL A 86 1.52 -15.02 0.56
N VAL A 87 2.77 -14.69 0.90
CA VAL A 87 3.94 -15.53 0.68
C VAL A 87 4.33 -16.17 2.00
N VAL A 88 4.44 -17.50 1.99
CA VAL A 88 4.85 -18.29 3.17
C VAL A 88 6.17 -18.99 2.85
N PRO A 89 7.26 -18.71 3.58
CA PRO A 89 8.47 -19.52 3.52
C PRO A 89 8.21 -20.91 4.11
N LYS A 90 8.80 -21.95 3.51
CA LYS A 90 8.73 -23.33 4.02
C LYS A 90 9.72 -23.60 5.17
N ASP A 91 10.75 -22.76 5.29
CA ASP A 91 11.67 -22.79 6.43
C ASP A 91 10.98 -22.40 7.75
N GLU A 92 11.65 -22.61 8.88
CA GLU A 92 11.13 -22.25 10.21
C GLU A 92 10.91 -20.73 10.33
N PRO A 93 9.68 -20.27 10.65
CA PRO A 93 9.37 -18.85 10.77
C PRO A 93 10.06 -18.20 11.98
N ASP A 94 10.10 -16.86 12.02
CA ASP A 94 10.65 -16.14 13.16
C ASP A 94 9.61 -15.92 14.26
N GLY A 95 9.95 -16.36 15.47
CA GLY A 95 9.15 -16.14 16.68
C GLY A 95 7.72 -16.69 16.61
N ASP A 96 6.99 -16.47 17.71
CA ASP A 96 5.66 -17.07 17.87
C ASP A 96 4.61 -16.46 16.92
N GLY A 97 4.77 -15.19 16.53
CA GLY A 97 3.86 -14.50 15.62
C GLY A 97 3.90 -15.05 14.19
N GLY A 98 5.11 -15.26 13.65
CA GLY A 98 5.29 -15.85 12.32
C GLY A 98 4.85 -17.32 12.27
N GLU A 99 5.09 -18.08 13.35
CA GLU A 99 4.62 -19.47 13.45
C GLU A 99 3.09 -19.54 13.44
N ARG A 100 2.40 -18.71 14.24
CA ARG A 100 0.94 -18.70 14.27
C ARG A 100 0.33 -18.33 12.93
N GLU A 101 0.89 -17.35 12.23
CA GLU A 101 0.40 -16.96 10.90
C GLU A 101 0.64 -18.07 9.89
N ARG A 102 1.82 -18.68 9.89
CA ARG A 102 2.12 -19.83 9.03
C ARG A 102 1.12 -20.96 9.25
N GLU A 103 0.91 -21.35 10.50
CA GLU A 103 -0.09 -22.36 10.86
C GLU A 103 -1.49 -21.96 10.37
N LEU A 104 -1.88 -20.70 10.55
CA LEU A 104 -3.18 -20.20 10.12
C LEU A 104 -3.36 -20.34 8.60
N VAL A 105 -2.38 -19.91 7.82
CA VAL A 105 -2.42 -20.00 6.36
C VAL A 105 -2.43 -21.48 5.91
N GLN A 106 -1.59 -22.31 6.51
CA GLN A 106 -1.46 -23.73 6.16
C GLN A 106 -2.66 -24.60 6.57
N ARG A 107 -3.47 -24.16 7.55
CA ARG A 107 -4.74 -24.82 7.91
C ARG A 107 -5.79 -24.77 6.79
N GLY A 108 -5.58 -23.96 5.74
CA GLY A 108 -6.46 -23.89 4.57
C GLY A 108 -7.65 -22.98 4.83
N MET A 109 -7.40 -21.67 4.93
CA MET A 109 -8.45 -20.68 5.11
C MET A 109 -9.34 -20.57 3.85
N PRO A 110 -10.67 -20.42 3.99
CA PRO A 110 -11.58 -20.39 2.83
C PRO A 110 -11.38 -19.16 1.93
N TYR A 111 -10.71 -18.13 2.42
CA TYR A 111 -10.38 -16.89 1.70
C TYR A 111 -8.94 -16.90 1.13
N LEU A 112 -8.18 -18.00 1.26
CA LEU A 112 -6.85 -18.15 0.68
C LEU A 112 -6.82 -19.33 -0.27
N LYS A 113 -6.38 -19.09 -1.50
CA LYS A 113 -6.14 -20.12 -2.49
C LYS A 113 -4.65 -20.23 -2.75
N GLN A 114 -4.05 -21.38 -2.48
CA GLN A 114 -2.67 -21.63 -2.94
C GLN A 114 -2.65 -21.66 -4.46
N VAL A 115 -1.88 -20.76 -5.08
CA VAL A 115 -1.74 -20.66 -6.54
C VAL A 115 -0.41 -21.24 -7.02
N TRP A 116 0.62 -21.22 -6.16
CA TRP A 116 1.93 -21.74 -6.48
C TRP A 116 2.70 -22.21 -5.23
N GLY A 117 3.76 -22.99 -5.45
CA GLY A 117 4.76 -23.30 -4.42
C GLY A 117 5.87 -24.20 -4.95
N ASP A 118 7.05 -24.09 -4.35
CA ASP A 118 8.23 -24.89 -4.69
C ASP A 118 8.87 -25.50 -3.43
N ALA A 119 10.16 -25.84 -3.46
CA ALA A 119 10.85 -26.38 -2.28
C ALA A 119 10.97 -25.38 -1.12
N ASN A 120 10.91 -24.07 -1.39
CA ASN A 120 11.24 -23.00 -0.45
C ASN A 120 10.02 -22.12 -0.10
N TRP A 121 9.03 -22.02 -0.98
CA TRP A 121 7.95 -21.04 -0.88
C TRP A 121 6.57 -21.63 -1.16
N GLN A 122 5.56 -20.97 -0.62
CA GLN A 122 4.16 -21.12 -1.01
C GLN A 122 3.57 -19.73 -1.27
N LEU A 123 2.81 -19.60 -2.35
CA LEU A 123 2.11 -18.37 -2.72
C LEU A 123 0.61 -18.62 -2.67
N PHE A 124 -0.08 -17.77 -1.91
CA PHE A 124 -1.52 -17.79 -1.74
C PHE A 124 -2.11 -16.50 -2.30
N GLN A 125 -3.19 -16.63 -3.08
CA GLN A 125 -4.03 -15.51 -3.48
C GLN A 125 -5.15 -15.31 -2.46
N VAL A 126 -5.34 -14.08 -2.02
CA VAL A 126 -6.53 -13.67 -1.24
C VAL A 126 -7.71 -13.61 -2.19
N LEU A 127 -8.79 -14.30 -1.85
CA LEU A 127 -10.02 -14.27 -2.63
C LEU A 127 -10.79 -12.99 -2.36
N ASP A 128 -11.28 -12.34 -3.42
CA ASP A 128 -12.04 -11.08 -3.37
C ASP A 128 -11.37 -10.00 -2.49
N PRO A 129 -10.10 -9.65 -2.72
CA PRO A 129 -9.39 -8.70 -1.87
C PRO A 129 -9.98 -7.30 -2.04
N ALA A 130 -9.95 -6.50 -0.96
CA ALA A 130 -10.29 -5.09 -1.04
C ALA A 130 -9.44 -4.37 -2.10
N PRO A 131 -10.00 -3.41 -2.86
CA PRO A 131 -9.26 -2.66 -3.85
C PRO A 131 -8.23 -1.75 -3.18
N LEU A 132 -7.07 -1.52 -3.80
CA LEU A 132 -6.08 -0.57 -3.25
C LEU A 132 -6.53 0.89 -3.33
N ALA A 133 -7.42 1.22 -4.28
CA ALA A 133 -8.00 2.54 -4.44
C ALA A 133 -9.46 2.44 -4.90
N GLU A 134 -10.35 3.25 -4.33
CA GLU A 134 -11.79 3.25 -4.63
C GLU A 134 -12.47 4.57 -4.27
N PRO A 135 -13.65 4.90 -4.84
CA PRO A 135 -14.33 4.24 -5.96
C PRO A 135 -13.69 4.60 -7.30
N ASN A 136 -14.20 4.01 -8.39
CA ASN A 136 -13.91 4.42 -9.78
C ASN A 136 -12.41 4.50 -10.12
N THR A 137 -11.60 3.69 -9.46
CA THR A 137 -10.14 3.74 -9.57
C THR A 137 -9.59 2.34 -9.60
N VAL A 138 -8.66 2.11 -10.53
CA VAL A 138 -7.89 0.86 -10.62
C VAL A 138 -6.43 1.19 -10.45
N VAL A 139 -5.74 0.51 -9.53
CA VAL A 139 -4.28 0.61 -9.42
C VAL A 139 -3.65 -0.23 -10.53
N GLU A 140 -2.91 0.42 -11.41
CA GLU A 140 -2.21 -0.23 -12.53
C GLU A 140 -0.83 -0.75 -12.10
N ARG A 141 -0.18 -0.05 -11.15
CA ARG A 141 1.06 -0.48 -10.47
C ARG A 141 1.14 0.12 -9.07
N ALA A 142 1.57 -0.69 -8.11
CA ALA A 142 1.84 -0.36 -6.72
C ALA A 142 3.30 -0.71 -6.42
N GLU A 143 4.23 0.15 -6.79
CA GLU A 143 5.65 -0.06 -6.49
C GLU A 143 5.98 0.55 -5.11
N GLN A 144 7.19 0.31 -4.58
CA GLN A 144 7.58 0.84 -3.28
C GLN A 144 7.67 2.38 -3.26
N GLY A 145 8.08 2.98 -4.38
CA GLY A 145 8.34 4.42 -4.48
C GLY A 145 7.27 5.20 -5.24
N GLU A 146 6.48 4.54 -6.08
CA GLU A 146 5.44 5.16 -6.89
C GLU A 146 4.24 4.24 -7.08
N TRP A 147 3.04 4.80 -6.99
CA TRP A 147 1.80 4.13 -7.39
C TRP A 147 1.22 4.81 -8.62
N THR A 148 0.90 4.03 -9.64
CA THR A 148 0.16 4.49 -10.82
C THR A 148 -1.26 3.94 -10.77
N MET A 149 -2.24 4.82 -10.90
CA MET A 149 -3.66 4.48 -10.88
C MET A 149 -4.43 5.17 -12.00
N ARG A 150 -5.49 4.51 -12.46
CA ARG A 150 -6.43 5.04 -13.45
C ARG A 150 -7.74 5.36 -12.76
N VAL A 151 -8.09 6.65 -12.74
CA VAL A 151 -9.36 7.17 -12.24
C VAL A 151 -10.32 7.33 -13.43
N SER A 152 -11.49 6.71 -13.39
CA SER A 152 -12.46 6.76 -14.49
C SER A 152 -13.45 7.92 -14.38
N GLU A 153 -13.67 8.47 -13.18
CA GLU A 153 -14.59 9.57 -12.93
C GLU A 153 -13.99 10.58 -11.94
N PRO A 154 -14.22 11.88 -12.10
CA PRO A 154 -13.83 12.87 -11.10
C PRO A 154 -14.50 12.57 -9.76
N GLY A 155 -13.79 12.82 -8.66
CA GLY A 155 -14.32 12.57 -7.33
C GLY A 155 -13.25 12.37 -6.27
N ARG A 156 -13.70 11.94 -5.10
CA ARG A 156 -12.85 11.58 -3.96
C ARG A 156 -12.54 10.09 -4.05
N VAL A 157 -11.25 9.76 -4.03
CA VAL A 157 -10.74 8.40 -4.12
C VAL A 157 -9.97 8.09 -2.84
N LEU A 158 -10.46 7.13 -2.07
CA LEU A 158 -9.74 6.52 -0.96
C LEU A 158 -8.61 5.68 -1.53
N ILE A 159 -7.40 5.88 -1.02
CA ILE A 159 -6.21 5.14 -1.41
C ILE A 159 -5.64 4.51 -0.14
N ARG A 160 -5.50 3.18 -0.13
CA ARG A 160 -4.99 2.40 1.02
C ARG A 160 -3.47 2.52 1.19
N ILE A 161 -2.97 3.75 1.10
CA ILE A 161 -1.64 4.21 1.49
C ILE A 161 -1.83 5.06 2.76
N PRO A 162 -1.18 4.72 3.88
CA PRO A 162 -1.20 5.56 5.07
C PRO A 162 -0.73 6.98 4.73
N TYR A 163 -1.47 7.99 5.17
CA TYR A 163 -1.20 9.37 4.79
C TYR A 163 0.21 9.82 5.24
N SER A 164 0.88 10.56 4.36
CA SER A 164 2.12 11.24 4.65
C SER A 164 2.11 12.62 4.01
N PRO A 165 2.55 13.68 4.72
CA PRO A 165 2.60 15.02 4.15
C PRO A 165 3.66 15.19 3.06
N TRP A 166 4.51 14.18 2.84
CA TRP A 166 5.46 14.12 1.73
C TRP A 166 4.86 13.51 0.46
N LEU A 167 3.71 12.84 0.58
CA LEU A 167 3.05 12.22 -0.56
C LEU A 167 2.57 13.32 -1.52
N SER A 168 2.88 13.11 -2.80
CA SER A 168 2.70 14.08 -3.86
C SER A 168 2.05 13.41 -5.06
N ILE A 169 1.28 14.18 -5.82
CA ILE A 169 0.92 13.80 -7.19
C ILE A 169 2.10 14.17 -8.08
N VAL A 170 2.58 13.24 -8.89
CA VAL A 170 3.73 13.43 -9.79
C VAL A 170 3.38 13.21 -11.26
N ASP A 171 4.18 13.78 -12.16
CA ASP A 171 4.11 13.50 -13.60
C ASP A 171 4.79 12.18 -13.96
N ALA A 172 4.92 11.89 -15.26
CA ALA A 172 5.51 10.62 -15.74
C ALA A 172 7.01 10.51 -15.45
N GLU A 173 7.66 11.64 -15.16
CA GLU A 173 9.07 11.76 -14.85
C GLU A 173 9.33 11.79 -13.33
N GLY A 174 8.29 11.61 -12.51
CA GLY A 174 8.37 11.62 -11.06
C GLY A 174 8.49 13.03 -10.46
N LYS A 175 8.29 14.09 -11.26
CA LYS A 175 8.32 15.46 -10.77
C LYS A 175 6.97 15.83 -10.17
N LYS A 176 7.02 16.46 -9.00
CA LYS A 176 5.84 16.95 -8.26
C LYS A 176 5.01 17.92 -9.12
N LEU A 177 3.70 17.68 -9.14
CA LEU A 177 2.71 18.58 -9.72
C LEU A 177 2.25 19.64 -8.71
N ASP A 178 1.90 20.81 -9.23
CA ASP A 178 1.44 21.93 -8.41
C ASP A 178 0.13 21.57 -7.66
N PRO A 179 0.02 21.95 -6.37
CA PRO A 179 -1.23 21.84 -5.62
C PRO A 179 -2.28 22.85 -6.15
N PRO A 180 -3.54 22.75 -5.69
CA PRO A 180 -4.58 23.70 -6.05
C PRO A 180 -4.14 25.15 -5.79
N LYS A 181 -4.40 26.04 -6.75
CA LYS A 181 -4.01 27.45 -6.67
C LYS A 181 -5.23 28.32 -6.42
N GLU A 182 -5.11 29.26 -5.49
CA GLU A 182 -6.18 30.23 -5.25
C GLU A 182 -6.45 31.04 -6.52
N THR A 183 -7.72 31.08 -6.93
CA THR A 183 -8.19 31.81 -8.13
C THR A 183 -7.99 33.31 -7.97
N GLU A 184 -7.72 34.04 -9.05
CA GLU A 184 -7.57 35.52 -8.98
C GLU A 184 -8.82 36.20 -8.42
N ALA A 185 -10.02 35.73 -8.82
CA ALA A 185 -11.28 36.22 -8.29
C ALA A 185 -11.41 36.03 -6.77
N SER A 186 -10.75 35.02 -6.19
CA SER A 186 -10.70 34.83 -4.74
C SER A 186 -9.76 35.82 -4.06
N LYS A 187 -8.60 36.08 -4.66
CA LYS A 187 -7.60 37.00 -4.12
C LYS A 187 -8.09 38.44 -4.06
N ASP A 188 -8.98 38.82 -4.98
CA ASP A 188 -9.57 40.16 -5.04
C ASP A 188 -10.75 40.35 -4.05
N ARG A 189 -11.19 39.30 -3.35
CA ARG A 189 -12.27 39.39 -2.35
C ARG A 189 -11.76 39.96 -1.03
N PRO A 190 -12.66 40.59 -0.23
CA PRO A 190 -12.33 41.00 1.14
C PRO A 190 -11.89 39.84 2.03
N ASP A 191 -11.03 40.13 3.00
CA ASP A 191 -10.59 39.17 4.01
C ASP A 191 -11.79 38.57 4.76
N GLY A 192 -11.78 37.24 4.94
CA GLY A 192 -12.81 36.50 5.67
C GLY A 192 -13.87 35.82 4.81
N GLU A 193 -13.87 36.04 3.49
CA GLU A 193 -14.69 35.25 2.56
C GLU A 193 -14.04 33.90 2.22
N PRO A 194 -14.82 32.82 1.99
CA PRO A 194 -14.29 31.52 1.61
C PRO A 194 -13.45 31.60 0.34
N LYS A 195 -12.27 30.98 0.35
CA LYS A 195 -11.38 30.99 -0.81
C LYS A 195 -11.84 30.00 -1.88
N THR A 196 -11.55 30.32 -3.13
CA THR A 196 -11.82 29.40 -4.26
C THR A 196 -10.52 29.04 -4.97
N TYR A 197 -10.35 27.75 -5.27
CA TYR A 197 -9.12 27.17 -5.79
C TYR A 197 -9.33 26.45 -7.12
N ASP A 198 -8.38 26.61 -8.04
CA ASP A 198 -8.27 25.83 -9.26
C ASP A 198 -7.50 24.53 -8.97
N ASN A 199 -8.23 23.43 -8.80
CA ASN A 199 -7.67 22.10 -8.65
C ASN A 199 -7.44 21.44 -10.03
N VAL A 200 -6.34 21.76 -10.70
CA VAL A 200 -6.06 21.26 -12.06
C VAL A 200 -5.52 19.83 -12.07
N ASN A 201 -4.64 19.51 -11.11
CA ASN A 201 -3.88 18.26 -11.06
C ASN A 201 -4.42 17.25 -10.04
N GLY A 202 -5.33 17.67 -9.17
CA GLY A 202 -5.70 16.93 -7.97
C GLY A 202 -4.97 17.44 -6.73
N CYS A 203 -5.42 16.96 -5.58
CA CYS A 203 -4.75 17.19 -4.31
C CYS A 203 -4.97 16.00 -3.37
N LEU A 204 -4.12 15.91 -2.35
CA LEU A 204 -4.11 14.84 -1.37
C LEU A 204 -4.47 15.39 0.00
N MET A 205 -5.22 14.62 0.77
CA MET A 205 -5.54 14.91 2.16
C MET A 205 -5.56 13.62 2.98
N GLU A 206 -5.43 13.74 4.29
CA GLU A 206 -5.70 12.64 5.20
C GLU A 206 -7.21 12.42 5.33
N THR A 207 -7.63 11.16 5.48
CA THR A 207 -8.97 10.84 5.94
C THR A 207 -9.14 11.18 7.42
N GLU A 208 -10.38 11.15 7.89
CA GLU A 208 -10.64 10.95 9.32
C GLU A 208 -9.97 9.65 9.79
N GLU A 209 -9.61 9.63 11.07
CA GLU A 209 -9.05 8.45 11.72
C GLU A 209 -10.12 7.37 11.84
N ASP A 210 -9.83 6.17 11.35
CA ASP A 210 -10.76 5.05 11.44
C ASP A 210 -10.76 4.40 12.84
N THR A 211 -11.63 3.40 13.04
CA THR A 211 -11.77 2.71 14.33
C THR A 211 -10.51 1.97 14.79
N LEU A 212 -9.54 1.79 13.89
CA LEU A 212 -8.27 1.11 14.13
C LEU A 212 -7.10 2.11 14.21
N GLY A 213 -7.39 3.41 14.21
CA GLY A 213 -6.40 4.47 14.33
C GLY A 213 -5.71 4.84 13.02
N ASP A 214 -6.16 4.33 11.87
CA ASP A 214 -5.52 4.66 10.60
C ASP A 214 -6.05 5.95 10.00
N LYS A 215 -5.12 6.69 9.40
CA LYS A 215 -5.42 7.78 8.49
C LYS A 215 -4.92 7.41 7.10
N TRP A 216 -5.83 7.26 6.17
CA TRP A 216 -5.56 6.89 4.79
C TRP A 216 -5.37 8.13 3.92
N THR A 217 -4.84 7.93 2.72
CA THR A 217 -4.71 9.00 1.73
C THR A 217 -6.02 9.12 0.96
N MET A 218 -6.58 10.33 0.88
CA MET A 218 -7.69 10.66 0.01
C MET A 218 -7.18 11.53 -1.15
N LEU A 219 -7.41 11.11 -2.38
CA LEU A 219 -7.19 11.89 -3.59
C LEU A 219 -8.47 12.61 -3.98
N VAL A 220 -8.42 13.93 -4.12
CA VAL A 220 -9.49 14.72 -4.75
C VAL A 220 -9.15 14.90 -6.22
N ALA A 221 -9.65 14.00 -7.06
CA ALA A 221 -9.41 13.96 -8.50
C ALA A 221 -10.38 14.88 -9.25
N PRO A 222 -9.91 15.98 -9.88
CA PRO A 222 -10.79 16.90 -10.61
C PRO A 222 -11.32 16.34 -11.94
N LYS A 223 -10.72 15.27 -12.46
CA LYS A 223 -11.05 14.66 -13.75
C LYS A 223 -10.66 13.18 -13.79
N ALA A 224 -11.22 12.45 -14.75
CA ALA A 224 -10.71 11.13 -15.10
C ALA A 224 -9.29 11.24 -15.68
N GLY A 225 -8.47 10.20 -15.47
CA GLY A 225 -7.11 10.15 -15.99
C GLY A 225 -6.18 9.21 -15.22
N THR A 226 -4.91 9.25 -15.60
CA THR A 226 -3.84 8.56 -14.87
C THR A 226 -3.27 9.49 -13.80
N TYR A 227 -3.23 8.99 -12.57
CA TYR A 227 -2.62 9.65 -11.42
C TYR A 227 -1.43 8.84 -10.94
N ARG A 228 -0.35 9.53 -10.57
CA ARG A 228 0.84 8.91 -9.99
C ARG A 228 1.11 9.52 -8.63
N LEU A 229 1.30 8.67 -7.63
CA LEU A 229 1.62 9.10 -6.27
C LEU A 229 3.01 8.64 -5.89
N ALA A 230 3.85 9.58 -5.46
CA ALA A 230 5.20 9.32 -4.97
C ALA A 230 5.53 10.29 -3.84
N ALA A 231 6.68 10.11 -3.19
CA ALA A 231 7.17 11.00 -2.13
C ALA A 231 8.55 11.61 -2.46
N PRO A 232 8.67 12.40 -3.54
CA PRO A 232 9.92 13.08 -3.86
C PRO A 232 10.27 14.07 -2.74
N TYR A 233 11.56 14.19 -2.42
CA TYR A 233 12.01 15.20 -1.47
C TYR A 233 11.99 16.59 -2.12
N ASP A 234 11.03 17.42 -1.72
CA ASP A 234 10.81 18.75 -2.30
C ASP A 234 10.19 19.72 -1.27
N VAL A 235 10.38 21.02 -1.48
CA VAL A 235 9.84 22.12 -0.66
C VAL A 235 9.08 23.10 -1.55
N PRO A 236 7.78 23.36 -1.32
CA PRO A 236 6.94 22.82 -0.25
C PRO A 236 6.68 21.31 -0.42
N ARG A 237 6.46 20.60 0.69
CA ARG A 237 6.18 19.16 0.69
C ARG A 237 4.79 18.85 0.12
N GLY A 238 4.68 17.73 -0.58
CA GLY A 238 3.39 17.14 -0.97
C GLY A 238 2.58 17.95 -2.00
N THR A 239 1.38 17.45 -2.28
CA THR A 239 0.36 18.14 -3.09
C THR A 239 -0.92 18.30 -2.25
N PRO A 240 -0.90 19.06 -1.14
CA PRO A 240 -1.99 19.07 -0.16
C PRO A 240 -3.26 19.74 -0.70
N CYS A 241 -4.43 19.27 -0.27
CA CYS A 241 -5.68 19.98 -0.46
C CYS A 241 -5.78 21.20 0.46
N PRO A 242 -6.22 22.37 -0.04
CA PRO A 242 -6.62 23.49 0.81
C PRO A 242 -7.86 23.11 1.63
N ASP A 243 -8.10 23.80 2.74
CA ASP A 243 -9.19 23.47 3.67
C ASP A 243 -10.57 23.49 3.01
N GLU A 244 -10.77 24.37 2.03
CA GLU A 244 -12.02 24.49 1.26
C GLU A 244 -12.27 23.32 0.30
N LEU A 245 -11.25 22.48 0.03
CA LEU A 245 -11.36 21.26 -0.75
C LEU A 245 -11.31 19.98 0.09
N LYS A 246 -11.17 20.11 1.42
CA LYS A 246 -11.21 18.97 2.34
C LYS A 246 -12.61 18.42 2.55
#